data_AF-A0A6I7QYB3-F1
#
_entry.id   AF-A0A6I7QYB3-F1
#
_cell.length_a   1.000
_cell.length_b   1.000
_cell.length_c   1.000
_cell.angle_alpha   90.00
_cell.angle_beta   90.00
_cell.angle_gamma   90.00
#
_symmetry.space_group_name_H-M   'P 1'
#
loop_
_entity.id
_entity.type
_entity.pdbx_description
1 polymer ?
#
loop_
_entity_poly.entity_id
_entity_poly.type
_entity_poly.pdbx_seq_one_letter_code
_entity_poly.pdbx_strand_id
1 'polypeptide(L)' 'ADHVFEDNYQLMSLDEVETFIQTYRHLPGIPSAKEVVKTGIDVAEMNALLLEKIEELTLYVLELRKELDGLKKNNY' A
#
# COMPACT_ATOMS: atom_id res chain seq x y z
N ALA A 1 5.97 -12.14 2.05
CA ALA A 1 5.44 -12.92 3.19
C ALA A 1 4.04 -12.39 3.37
N ASP A 2 3.05 -13.27 3.37
CA ASP A 2 1.64 -12.99 3.12
C ASP A 2 0.92 -12.32 4.31
N HIS A 3 1.68 -11.66 5.18
CA HIS A 3 1.23 -11.10 6.45
C HIS A 3 0.23 -9.95 6.28
N VAL A 4 0.22 -9.27 5.13
CA VAL A 4 -0.78 -8.27 4.76
C VAL A 4 -2.20 -8.87 4.72
N PHE A 5 -2.30 -10.18 4.54
CA PHE A 5 -3.58 -10.92 4.53
C PHE A 5 -3.96 -11.51 5.89
N GLU A 6 -3.19 -11.26 6.95
CA GLU A 6 -3.56 -11.69 8.30
C GLU A 6 -4.70 -10.82 8.87
N ASP A 7 -5.59 -11.42 9.67
CA ASP A 7 -6.79 -10.75 10.20
C ASP A 7 -6.49 -9.51 11.07
N ASN A 8 -5.29 -9.44 11.64
CA ASN A 8 -4.84 -8.33 12.48
C ASN A 8 -4.09 -7.25 11.70
N TYR A 9 -3.83 -7.44 10.41
CA TYR A 9 -3.13 -6.46 9.60
C TYR A 9 -3.96 -5.18 9.46
N GLN A 10 -3.37 -4.06 9.85
CA GLN A 10 -4.02 -2.75 9.77
C GLN A 10 -3.69 -2.08 8.45
N LEU A 11 -4.49 -2.38 7.42
CA LEU A 11 -4.38 -1.70 6.13
C LEU A 11 -4.73 -0.22 6.31
N MET A 12 -3.77 0.64 6.02
CA MET A 12 -3.95 2.09 6.11
C MET A 12 -4.99 2.55 5.07
N SER A 13 -5.83 3.54 5.38
CA SER A 13 -6.83 3.99 4.39
C SER A 13 -6.18 4.77 3.23
N LEU A 14 -6.83 4.83 2.06
CA LEU A 14 -6.30 5.59 0.92
C LEU A 14 -6.16 7.10 1.22
N ASP A 15 -7.01 7.66 2.08
CA ASP A 15 -6.91 9.06 2.52
C ASP A 15 -5.66 9.30 3.40
N GLU A 16 -5.35 8.35 4.28
CA GLU A 16 -4.12 8.38 5.08
C GLU A 16 -2.89 8.19 4.19
N VAL A 17 -2.95 7.30 3.21
CA VAL A 17 -1.88 7.09 2.22
C VAL A 17 -1.64 8.39 1.43
N GLU A 18 -2.71 9.04 0.95
CA GLU A 18 -2.61 10.31 0.24
C GLU A 18 -1.95 11.38 1.11
N THR A 19 -2.43 11.54 2.34
CA THR A 19 -1.88 12.51 3.31
C THR A 19 -0.40 12.26 3.56
N PHE A 20 0.00 11.00 3.71
CA PHE A 20 1.40 10.61 3.88
C PHE A 20 2.24 10.97 2.65
N ILE A 21 1.77 10.65 1.43
CA ILE A 21 2.49 10.95 0.19
C ILE A 21 2.65 12.46 0.01
N GLN A 22 1.61 13.25 0.30
CA GLN A 22 1.67 14.70 0.20
C GLN A 22 2.69 15.31 1.18
N THR A 23 2.78 14.74 2.39
CA THR A 23 3.67 15.21 3.46
C THR A 23 5.13 14.77 3.25
N TYR A 24 5.35 13.48 2.97
CA TYR A 24 6.67 12.84 3.00
C TYR A 24 7.25 12.57 1.60
N ARG A 25 6.43 12.62 0.55
CA ARG A 25 6.84 12.43 -0.87
C ARG A 25 7.37 11.03 -1.19
N HIS A 26 7.01 10.03 -0.40
CA HIS A 26 7.23 8.60 -0.68
C HIS A 26 6.09 7.79 -0.06
N LEU A 27 6.06 6.48 -0.33
CA LEU A 27 5.05 5.59 0.22
C LEU A 27 5.34 5.25 1.70
N PRO A 28 4.30 5.02 2.51
CA PRO A 28 4.44 4.46 3.86
C PRO A 28 5.19 3.13 3.83
N GLY A 29 6.12 2.94 4.76
CA GLY A 29 6.96 1.73 4.84
C GLY A 29 8.07 1.63 3.78
N ILE A 30 8.10 2.52 2.78
CA ILE A 30 9.19 2.60 1.80
C ILE A 30 10.11 3.75 2.18
N PRO A 31 11.44 3.54 2.30
CA PRO A 31 12.36 4.63 2.56
C PRO A 31 12.34 5.64 1.41
N SER A 32 12.54 6.91 1.72
CA SER A 32 12.65 7.94 0.71
C SER A 32 13.87 7.69 -0.18
N ALA A 33 13.82 8.16 -1.43
CA ALA A 33 14.98 8.06 -2.32
C ALA A 33 16.24 8.71 -1.72
N LYS A 34 16.09 9.78 -0.92
CA LYS A 34 17.20 10.43 -0.24
C LYS A 34 17.84 9.53 0.83
N GLU A 35 17.03 8.79 1.58
CA GLU A 35 17.52 7.84 2.58
C GLU A 35 18.25 6.70 1.90
N VAL A 36 17.65 6.08 0.87
CA VAL A 36 18.28 4.99 0.10
C VAL A 36 19.64 5.42 -0.47
N VAL A 37 19.75 6.64 -1.02
CA VAL A 37 21.03 7.17 -1.52
C VAL A 37 22.06 7.37 -0.41
N LYS A 38 21.62 7.80 0.78
CA LYS A 38 22.51 8.11 1.90
C LYS A 38 22.99 6.86 2.64
N THR A 39 22.11 5.91 2.89
CA THR A 39 22.37 4.75 3.76
C THR A 39 22.55 3.45 2.98
N GLY A 40 22.18 3.43 1.70
CA GLY A 40 21.96 2.19 0.97
C GLY A 40 20.71 1.46 1.44
N ILE A 41 20.36 0.40 0.74
CA ILE A 41 19.38 -0.60 1.15
C ILE A 41 19.76 -1.93 0.50
N ASP A 42 19.53 -3.04 1.20
CA ASP A 42 19.70 -4.36 0.60
C ASP A 42 18.62 -4.61 -0.47
N VAL A 43 18.98 -5.28 -1.56
CA VAL A 43 18.05 -5.53 -2.67
C VAL A 43 16.94 -6.51 -2.26
N ALA A 44 17.25 -7.51 -1.43
CA ALA A 44 16.25 -8.44 -0.92
C ALA A 44 15.28 -7.74 0.04
N GLU A 45 15.80 -6.83 0.87
CA GLU A 45 14.99 -5.97 1.74
C GLU A 45 14.05 -5.08 0.94
N MET A 46 14.56 -4.35 -0.07
CA MET A 46 13.72 -3.53 -0.96
C MET A 46 12.65 -4.37 -1.66
N ASN A 47 13.00 -5.57 -2.14
CA ASN A 47 12.02 -6.44 -2.80
C ASN A 47 10.95 -6.95 -1.83
N ALA A 48 11.27 -7.20 -0.56
CA ALA A 48 10.28 -7.58 0.45
C ALA A 48 9.31 -6.43 0.73
N LEU A 49 9.83 -5.21 0.88
CA LEU A 49 9.01 -4.00 1.06
C LEU A 49 8.10 -3.74 -0.15
N LEU A 50 8.62 -3.91 -1.36
CA LEU A 50 7.83 -3.76 -2.59
C LEU A 50 6.74 -4.82 -2.71
N LEU A 51 7.02 -6.07 -2.31
CA LEU A 51 6.03 -7.13 -2.28
C LEU A 51 4.88 -6.79 -1.32
N GLU A 52 5.19 -6.28 -0.12
CA GLU A 52 4.18 -5.81 0.83
C GLU A 52 3.29 -4.72 0.21
N LYS A 53 3.88 -3.73 -0.49
CA LYS A 53 3.07 -2.71 -1.19
C LYS A 53 2.20 -3.30 -2.30
N ILE A 54 2.64 -4.34 -3.00
CA ILE A 54 1.83 -5.04 -4.01
C ILE A 54 0.64 -5.76 -3.36
N GLU A 55 0.84 -6.38 -2.20
CA GLU A 55 -0.22 -7.03 -1.43
C GLU A 55 -1.26 -5.98 -0.96
N GLU A 56 -0.81 -4.84 -0.40
CA GLU A 56 -1.69 -3.72 -0.01
C GLU A 56 -2.49 -3.18 -1.21
N LEU A 57 -1.83 -2.93 -2.35
CA LEU A 57 -2.47 -2.50 -3.59
C LEU A 57 -3.53 -3.50 -4.08
N THR A 58 -3.27 -4.80 -3.91
CA THR A 58 -4.23 -5.85 -4.24
C THR A 58 -5.48 -5.75 -3.36
N LEU A 59 -5.32 -5.49 -2.05
CA LEU A 59 -6.44 -5.28 -1.14
C LEU A 59 -7.27 -4.04 -1.53
N TYR A 60 -6.63 -2.90 -1.80
CA TYR A 60 -7.33 -1.70 -2.25
C TYR A 60 -8.11 -1.93 -3.54
N VAL A 61 -7.53 -2.65 -4.51
CA VAL A 61 -8.22 -2.98 -5.77
C VAL A 61 -9.44 -3.89 -5.53
N LEU A 62 -9.34 -4.85 -4.61
CA LEU A 62 -10.47 -5.71 -4.24
C LEU A 62 -11.58 -4.93 -3.53
N GLU A 63 -11.24 -3.97 -2.67
CA GLU A 63 -12.18 -3.05 -2.03
C GLU A 63 -12.89 -2.17 -3.06
N LEU A 64 -12.13 -1.49 -3.93
CA LEU A 64 -12.66 -0.67 -5.02
C LEU A 64 -13.59 -1.47 -5.94
N ARG A 65 -13.25 -2.72 -6.26
CA ARG A 65 -14.12 -3.61 -7.04
C ARG A 65 -15.45 -3.86 -6.33
N LYS A 66 -15.44 -4.14 -5.02
CA LYS A 66 -16.67 -4.38 -4.23
C LYS A 66 -17.56 -3.14 -4.21
N GLU A 67 -16.98 -1.96 -4.05
CA GLU A 67 -17.71 -0.68 -4.10
C GLU A 67 -18.34 -0.46 -5.47
N LEU A 68 -17.58 -0.67 -6.56
CA LEU A 68 -18.08 -0.55 -7.93
C LEU A 68 -19.24 -1.51 -8.20
N ASP A 69 -19.14 -2.76 -7.73
CA ASP A 69 -20.21 -3.75 -7.88
C ASP A 69 -21.46 -3.36 -7.06
N GLY A 70 -21.27 -2.77 -5.88
CA GLY A 70 -22.35 -2.21 -5.06
C GLY A 70 -23.06 -1.04 -5.76
N LEU A 71 -22.30 -0.09 -6.31
CA LEU A 71 -22.83 1.03 -7.08
C LEU A 71 -23.60 0.55 -8.31
N LYS A 72 -23.10 -0.46 -9.03
CA LYS A 72 -23.82 -1.03 -10.18
C LYS A 72 -25.16 -1.63 -9.76
N LYS A 73 -25.21 -2.41 -8.68
CA LYS A 73 -26.46 -3.02 -8.19
C LYS A 73 -27.52 -2.00 -7.79
N ASN A 74 -27.11 -0.86 -7.22
CA ASN A 74 -28.05 0.20 -6.81
C ASN A 74 -28.60 1.04 -7.97
N ASN A 75 -28.05 0.90 -9.17
CA ASN A 75 -28.47 1.62 -10.38
C ASN A 75 -29.41 0.80 -11.29
N TYR A 76 -29.83 -0.40 -10.86
CA TYR A 76 -30.83 -1.25 -11.52
C TYR A 76 -31.97 -1.59 -10.55
#